data_AF-A0A945H3F9-F1
#
_entry.id   AF-A0A945H3F9-F1
#
_cell.length_a   1.000
_cell.length_b   1.000
_cell.length_c   1.000
_cell.angle_alpha   90.00
_cell.angle_beta   90.00
_cell.angle_gamma   90.00
#
_symmetry.space_group_name_H-M   'P 1'
#
loop_
_entity.id
_entity.type
_entity.pdbx_description
1 polymer ?
#
loop_
_entity_poly.entity_id
_entity_poly.type
_entity_poly.pdbx_seq_one_letter_code
_entity_poly.pdbx_strand_id
1 'polypeptide(L)'
;MKKILLSTLFIASSLFSQEFTINLNGQYAKENKVIKLDLLIDEENKLVADQKVDYLDSNSKIKSLKIITTSGLKGTMIDEREIVIFYKTSLNIQGLKIRNLYKVAHVRVYDENTNLEIKFDKDHYQNIISYLRYHNVGSETIKDLDNLYGSWNEVEVKNDSNEKAKSVETSEITELK
;
A
#
# COMPACT_ATOMS: atom_id res chain seq x y z
N MET A 1 -4.14 25.74 -49.82
CA MET A 1 -3.55 24.52 -49.24
C MET A 1 -2.80 24.90 -47.97
N LYS A 2 -2.91 24.05 -46.93
CA LYS A 2 -2.10 24.02 -45.69
C LYS A 2 -2.25 25.21 -44.72
N LYS A 3 -3.42 25.31 -44.10
CA LYS A 3 -3.55 25.73 -42.70
C LYS A 3 -3.92 24.48 -41.90
N ILE A 4 -3.53 24.42 -40.63
CA ILE A 4 -3.62 23.28 -39.70
C ILE A 4 -2.39 22.37 -39.77
N LEU A 5 -1.29 22.84 -39.22
CA LEU A 5 -0.29 21.99 -38.61
C LEU A 5 0.04 22.59 -37.25
N LEU A 6 0.13 21.74 -36.23
CA LEU A 6 0.69 22.03 -34.90
C LEU A 6 -0.17 22.83 -33.91
N SER A 7 -1.15 22.17 -33.29
CA SER A 7 -1.56 22.52 -31.92
C SER A 7 -2.05 21.33 -31.08
N THR A 8 -1.85 20.09 -31.53
CA THR A 8 -2.20 18.87 -30.79
C THR A 8 -0.94 18.19 -30.24
N LEU A 9 -0.19 18.90 -29.41
CA LEU A 9 0.86 18.30 -28.60
C LEU A 9 1.18 19.29 -27.48
N PHE A 10 0.47 19.24 -26.34
CA PHE A 10 0.96 19.71 -25.04
C PHE A 10 -0.14 19.55 -23.96
N ILE A 11 -0.51 18.31 -23.65
CA ILE A 11 -0.80 17.91 -22.27
C ILE A 11 -0.25 16.48 -22.15
N ALA A 12 1.08 16.36 -22.19
CA ALA A 12 1.70 15.19 -21.58
C ALA A 12 1.55 15.42 -20.08
N SER A 13 0.45 14.95 -19.50
CA SER A 13 0.27 14.92 -18.05
C SER A 13 1.46 14.15 -17.48
N SER A 14 2.39 14.87 -16.88
CA SER A 14 3.64 14.29 -16.42
C SER A 14 3.39 13.59 -15.10
N LEU A 15 2.84 12.38 -15.18
CA LEU A 15 2.76 11.47 -14.05
C LEU A 15 4.17 10.94 -13.77
N PHE A 16 4.71 11.28 -12.62
CA PHE A 16 5.99 10.76 -12.17
C PHE A 16 5.76 9.64 -11.15
N SER A 17 6.69 8.70 -11.10
CA SER A 17 6.69 7.63 -10.09
C SER A 17 7.60 8.04 -8.94
N GLN A 18 7.15 7.86 -7.70
CA GLN A 18 7.93 8.13 -6.50
C GLN A 18 7.87 6.93 -5.54
N GLU A 19 9.02 6.50 -5.03
CA GLU A 19 9.12 5.40 -4.04
C GLU A 19 8.67 5.91 -2.66
N PHE A 20 7.69 5.22 -2.07
CA PHE A 20 7.25 5.40 -0.68
C PHE A 20 7.73 4.23 0.17
N THR A 21 8.27 4.54 1.35
CA THR A 21 8.55 3.56 2.41
C THR A 21 7.45 3.66 3.46
N ILE A 22 6.64 2.60 3.57
CA ILE A 22 5.53 2.51 4.50
C ILE A 22 5.91 1.56 5.64
N ASN A 23 6.00 2.11 6.84
CA ASN A 23 6.16 1.36 8.09
C ASN A 23 4.76 1.08 8.65
N LEU A 24 4.22 -0.10 8.32
CA LEU A 24 2.98 -0.60 8.89
C LEU A 24 3.24 -1.15 10.29
N ASN A 25 2.45 -0.70 11.26
CA ASN A 25 2.46 -1.19 12.62
C ASN A 25 1.05 -1.62 13.03
N GLY A 26 0.94 -2.68 13.82
CA GLY A 26 -0.34 -3.16 14.31
C GLY A 26 -0.29 -3.67 15.74
N GLN A 27 -1.43 -4.15 16.23
CA GLN A 27 -1.53 -4.73 17.57
C GLN A 27 -0.84 -6.09 17.64
N TYR A 28 -0.83 -6.82 16.53
CA TYR A 28 -0.21 -8.14 16.45
C TYR A 28 1.11 -8.05 15.70
N ALA A 29 2.14 -8.76 16.17
CA ALA A 29 3.47 -8.75 15.52
C ALA A 29 3.44 -9.11 14.02
N LYS A 30 2.45 -9.90 13.58
CA LYS A 30 2.24 -10.25 12.17
C LYS A 30 1.83 -9.05 11.28
N GLU A 31 1.37 -7.97 11.88
CA GLU A 31 0.91 -6.74 11.22
C GLU A 31 2.06 -5.73 11.06
N ASN A 32 3.18 -5.94 11.75
CA ASN A 32 4.34 -5.07 11.66
C ASN A 32 5.14 -5.40 10.41
N LYS A 33 5.25 -4.45 9.49
CA LYS A 33 5.89 -4.65 8.21
C LYS A 33 6.39 -3.35 7.59
N VAL A 34 7.52 -3.41 6.88
CA VAL A 34 7.98 -2.34 6.01
C VAL A 34 7.65 -2.69 4.56
N ILE A 35 7.02 -1.76 3.86
CA ILE A 35 6.66 -1.90 2.45
C ILE A 35 7.35 -0.78 1.67
N LYS A 36 7.96 -1.13 0.56
CA LYS A 36 8.39 -0.16 -0.44
C LYS A 36 7.49 -0.29 -1.65
N LEU A 37 6.95 0.83 -2.11
CA LEU A 37 6.06 0.83 -3.26
C LEU A 37 6.17 2.15 -4.02
N ASP A 38 6.09 2.03 -5.33
CA ASP A 38 6.11 3.16 -6.24
C ASP A 38 4.67 3.65 -6.47
N LEU A 39 4.40 4.92 -6.16
CA LEU A 39 3.12 5.58 -6.42
C LEU A 39 3.29 6.69 -7.43
N LEU A 40 2.23 6.94 -8.20
CA LEU A 40 2.18 8.06 -9.11
C LEU A 40 1.92 9.36 -8.36
N ILE A 41 2.66 10.38 -8.72
CA ILE A 41 2.48 11.77 -8.30
C ILE A 41 2.16 12.63 -9.51
N ASP A 42 1.41 13.71 -9.26
CA ASP A 42 1.10 14.73 -10.25
C ASP A 42 2.21 15.80 -10.33
N GLU A 43 1.98 16.81 -11.17
CA GLU A 43 2.93 17.90 -11.44
C GLU A 43 3.15 18.81 -10.22
N GLU A 44 2.26 18.73 -9.21
CA GLU A 44 2.36 19.44 -7.94
C GLU A 44 3.03 18.58 -6.85
N ASN A 45 3.63 17.44 -7.23
CA ASN A 45 4.18 16.41 -6.33
C ASN A 45 3.16 15.81 -5.36
N LYS A 46 1.86 15.87 -5.69
CA LYS A 46 0.81 15.26 -4.87
C LYS A 46 0.52 13.86 -5.37
N LEU A 47 0.21 12.96 -4.45
CA LEU A 47 -0.26 11.62 -4.82
C LEU A 47 -1.52 11.72 -5.70
N VAL A 48 -1.50 11.00 -6.83
CA VAL A 48 -2.69 10.84 -7.66
C VAL A 48 -3.72 10.05 -6.83
N ALA A 49 -4.96 10.53 -6.78
CA ALA A 49 -6.03 9.84 -6.07
C ALA A 49 -6.52 8.59 -6.83
N ASP A 50 -7.19 7.68 -6.12
CA ASP A 50 -7.80 6.47 -6.67
C ASP A 50 -6.83 5.48 -7.34
N GLN A 51 -5.52 5.57 -7.03
CA GLN A 51 -4.58 4.54 -7.42
C GLN A 51 -4.81 3.28 -6.60
N LYS A 52 -4.65 2.13 -7.25
CA LYS A 52 -4.91 0.82 -6.66
C LYS A 52 -3.67 -0.05 -6.79
N VAL A 53 -3.15 -0.52 -5.67
CA VAL A 53 -1.97 -1.38 -5.61
C VAL A 53 -2.27 -2.62 -4.78
N ASP A 54 -1.94 -3.78 -5.34
CA ASP A 54 -1.95 -5.05 -4.64
C ASP A 54 -0.53 -5.38 -4.22
N TYR A 55 -0.29 -5.31 -2.93
CA TYR A 55 0.99 -5.70 -2.38
C TYR A 55 0.94 -7.14 -1.90
N LEU A 56 1.77 -7.99 -2.51
CA LEU A 56 1.81 -9.43 -2.24
C LEU A 56 3.12 -9.82 -1.57
N ASP A 57 3.00 -10.54 -0.46
CA ASP A 57 4.15 -11.18 0.20
C ASP A 57 3.83 -12.59 0.63
N SER A 58 4.27 -13.54 -0.18
CA SER A 58 4.10 -14.96 0.03
C SER A 58 4.71 -15.49 1.33
N ASN A 59 5.70 -14.78 1.89
CA ASN A 59 6.42 -15.18 3.10
C ASN A 59 5.85 -14.53 4.37
N SER A 60 4.87 -13.62 4.24
CA SER A 60 4.18 -13.00 5.37
C SER A 60 2.92 -13.76 5.76
N LYS A 61 2.57 -13.66 7.05
CA LYS A 61 1.26 -14.10 7.56
C LYS A 61 0.10 -13.31 6.96
N ILE A 62 0.35 -12.08 6.52
CA ILE A 62 -0.57 -11.26 5.74
C ILE A 62 -0.05 -11.25 4.31
N LYS A 63 -0.59 -12.14 3.49
CA LYS A 63 -0.09 -12.40 2.13
C LYS A 63 -0.45 -11.32 1.11
N SER A 64 -1.54 -10.60 1.35
CA SER A 64 -2.06 -9.60 0.43
C SER A 64 -2.56 -8.40 1.21
N LEU A 65 -2.05 -7.24 0.82
CA LEU A 65 -2.50 -5.93 1.27
C LEU A 65 -3.05 -5.19 0.07
N LYS A 66 -4.23 -4.60 0.24
CA LYS A 66 -4.84 -3.69 -0.71
C LYS A 66 -4.48 -2.28 -0.29
N ILE A 67 -3.92 -1.51 -1.21
CA ILE A 67 -3.48 -0.14 -0.98
C ILE A 67 -4.22 0.76 -1.97
N ILE A 68 -4.88 1.79 -1.46
CA ILE A 68 -5.63 2.76 -2.24
C ILE A 68 -5.17 4.16 -1.85
N THR A 69 -4.79 4.97 -2.84
CA THR A 69 -4.60 6.41 -2.62
C THR A 69 -5.94 7.12 -2.76
N THR A 70 -6.16 8.18 -2.01
CA THR A 70 -7.41 8.95 -2.06
C THR A 70 -7.16 10.43 -1.82
N SER A 71 -8.07 11.26 -2.30
CA SER A 71 -8.15 12.65 -1.90
C SER A 71 -8.50 12.74 -0.40
N GLY A 72 -7.98 13.74 0.30
CA GLY A 72 -8.33 14.03 1.68
C GLY A 72 -9.83 14.24 1.90
N LEU A 73 -10.24 14.25 3.16
CA LEU A 73 -11.65 14.39 3.55
C LEU A 73 -12.24 15.74 3.11
N LYS A 74 -13.52 15.75 2.72
CA LYS A 74 -14.20 17.01 2.36
C LYS A 74 -14.23 17.94 3.57
N GLY A 75 -13.64 19.13 3.43
CA GLY A 75 -13.55 20.12 4.52
C GLY A 75 -12.23 20.12 5.28
N THR A 76 -11.26 19.26 4.91
CA THR A 76 -9.86 19.45 5.28
C THR A 76 -9.17 20.38 4.27
N MET A 77 -7.89 20.73 4.52
CA MET A 77 -7.11 21.53 3.58
C MET A 77 -7.18 20.86 2.20
N ILE A 78 -7.52 21.62 1.16
CA ILE A 78 -7.85 21.16 -0.21
C ILE A 78 -6.76 20.25 -0.84
N ASP A 79 -5.57 20.23 -0.25
CA ASP A 79 -4.39 19.54 -0.77
C ASP A 79 -4.05 18.22 -0.07
N GLU A 80 -4.77 17.82 0.99
CA GLU A 80 -4.46 16.58 1.69
C GLU A 80 -4.67 15.37 0.76
N ARG A 81 -3.71 14.43 0.81
CA ARG A 81 -3.83 13.10 0.20
C ARG A 81 -3.81 12.06 1.30
N GLU A 82 -4.45 10.94 1.08
CA GLU A 82 -4.48 9.83 2.03
C GLU A 82 -4.07 8.54 1.34
N ILE A 83 -3.39 7.66 2.08
CA ILE A 83 -3.17 6.28 1.70
C ILE A 83 -3.99 5.42 2.66
N VAL A 84 -4.85 4.59 2.10
CA VAL A 84 -5.65 3.60 2.83
C VAL A 84 -5.12 2.21 2.52
N ILE A 85 -4.80 1.44 3.55
CA ILE A 85 -4.28 0.08 3.45
C ILE A 85 -5.23 -0.84 4.20
N PHE A 86 -5.57 -1.98 3.59
CA PHE A 86 -6.41 -2.96 4.26
C PHE A 86 -6.13 -4.39 3.82
N TYR A 87 -6.51 -5.34 4.68
CA TYR A 87 -6.52 -6.76 4.33
C TYR A 87 -7.70 -7.47 4.97
N LYS A 88 -8.09 -8.59 4.35
CA LYS A 88 -9.18 -9.45 4.80
C LYS A 88 -8.68 -10.43 5.87
N THR A 89 -9.45 -10.59 6.93
CA THR A 89 -9.09 -11.41 8.09
C THR A 89 -10.30 -12.09 8.74
N SER A 90 -10.04 -12.80 9.84
CA SER A 90 -11.06 -13.41 10.70
C SER A 90 -10.68 -13.21 12.15
N LEU A 91 -11.68 -13.03 13.01
CA LEU A 91 -11.52 -12.87 14.45
C LEU A 91 -12.09 -14.09 15.16
N ASN A 92 -11.43 -14.54 16.21
CA ASN A 92 -11.92 -15.62 17.07
C ASN A 92 -12.26 -15.05 18.44
N ILE A 93 -13.54 -15.06 18.81
CA ILE A 93 -14.04 -14.58 20.10
C ILE A 93 -14.80 -15.73 20.75
N GLN A 94 -14.37 -16.15 21.95
CA GLN A 94 -15.07 -17.16 22.76
C GLN A 94 -15.42 -18.46 21.98
N GLY A 95 -14.54 -18.88 21.08
CA GLY A 95 -14.73 -20.08 20.24
C GLY A 95 -15.55 -19.86 18.98
N LEU A 96 -16.15 -18.68 18.78
CA LEU A 96 -16.79 -18.29 17.52
C LEU A 96 -15.81 -17.61 16.59
N LYS A 97 -15.64 -18.18 15.39
CA LYS A 97 -14.85 -17.60 14.30
C LYS A 97 -15.70 -16.70 13.42
N ILE A 98 -15.56 -15.40 13.58
CA ILE A 98 -16.15 -14.38 12.71
C ILE A 98 -15.26 -14.23 11.48
N ARG A 99 -15.78 -14.56 10.29
CA ARG A 99 -15.05 -14.50 9.01
C ARG A 99 -15.36 -13.21 8.26
N ASN A 100 -14.61 -12.95 7.19
CA ASN A 100 -14.81 -11.82 6.27
C ASN A 100 -14.78 -10.45 6.94
N LEU A 101 -13.86 -10.29 7.90
CA LEU A 101 -13.57 -9.00 8.51
C LEU A 101 -12.43 -8.31 7.77
N TYR A 102 -12.29 -7.02 7.97
CA TYR A 102 -11.20 -6.22 7.42
C TYR A 102 -10.47 -5.51 8.54
N LYS A 103 -9.14 -5.52 8.44
CA LYS A 103 -8.25 -4.65 9.19
C LYS A 103 -7.81 -3.55 8.25
N VAL A 104 -7.87 -2.31 8.72
CA VAL A 104 -7.64 -1.10 7.94
C VAL A 104 -6.58 -0.26 8.65
N ALA A 105 -5.85 0.51 7.86
CA ALA A 105 -4.87 1.48 8.30
C ALA A 105 -4.96 2.65 7.32
N HIS A 106 -4.79 3.87 7.78
CA HIS A 106 -4.71 5.02 6.89
C HIS A 106 -3.72 6.06 7.41
N VAL A 107 -3.19 6.87 6.51
CA VAL A 107 -2.34 8.00 6.85
C VAL A 107 -2.60 9.13 5.88
N ARG A 108 -2.50 10.37 6.38
CA ARG A 108 -2.45 11.56 5.55
C ARG A 108 -1.02 11.77 5.09
N VAL A 109 -0.88 11.98 3.79
CA VAL A 109 0.38 12.32 3.14
C VAL A 109 0.38 13.82 2.94
N TYR A 110 1.29 14.48 3.65
CA TYR A 110 1.66 15.86 3.44
C TYR A 110 2.93 15.89 2.58
N ASP A 111 3.12 16.96 1.83
CA ASP A 111 4.13 17.06 0.77
C ASP A 111 5.55 16.64 1.22
N GLU A 112 6.34 16.17 0.25
CA GLU A 112 7.71 15.66 0.37
C GLU A 112 7.92 14.42 1.28
N ASN A 113 6.94 14.02 2.10
CA ASN A 113 7.12 12.89 3.00
C ASN A 113 6.89 11.53 2.31
N THR A 114 7.98 10.86 1.96
CA THR A 114 7.96 9.50 1.41
C THR A 114 8.07 8.39 2.44
N ASN A 115 8.41 8.72 3.69
CA ASN A 115 8.57 7.76 4.78
C ASN A 115 7.37 7.85 5.73
N LEU A 116 6.42 6.94 5.56
CA LEU A 116 5.11 6.99 6.19
C LEU A 116 5.03 5.97 7.32
N GLU A 117 4.68 6.41 8.53
CA GLU A 117 4.29 5.52 9.61
C GLU A 117 2.78 5.38 9.63
N ILE A 118 2.29 4.15 9.46
CA ILE A 118 0.84 3.86 9.39
C ILE A 118 0.51 2.79 10.41
N LYS A 119 -0.56 3.00 11.17
CA LYS A 119 -1.03 2.06 12.19
C LYS A 119 -2.34 1.42 11.77
N PHE A 120 -2.43 0.10 11.88
CA PHE A 120 -3.70 -0.60 11.77
C PHE A 120 -4.61 -0.20 12.93
N ASP A 121 -5.87 0.07 12.59
CA ASP A 121 -6.91 0.33 13.56
C ASP A 121 -7.09 -0.89 14.47
N LYS A 122 -7.46 -0.62 15.73
CA LYS A 122 -7.74 -1.66 16.72
C LYS A 122 -8.96 -2.48 16.33
N ASP A 123 -9.92 -1.85 15.69
CA ASP A 123 -11.21 -2.44 15.35
C ASP A 123 -11.13 -3.32 14.11
N HIS A 124 -12.18 -4.12 13.90
CA HIS A 124 -12.37 -4.92 12.70
C HIS A 124 -13.65 -4.45 12.01
N TYR A 125 -13.57 -4.27 10.70
CA TYR A 125 -14.67 -3.75 9.90
C TYR A 125 -15.35 -4.89 9.15
N GLN A 126 -16.67 -4.97 9.23
CA GLN A 126 -17.46 -5.92 8.42
C GLN A 126 -17.72 -5.40 7.01
N ASN A 127 -17.82 -4.07 6.86
CA ASN A 127 -18.11 -3.41 5.60
C ASN A 127 -16.95 -2.47 5.24
N ILE A 128 -16.05 -2.96 4.40
CA ILE A 128 -14.93 -2.16 3.89
C ILE A 128 -15.40 -1.03 2.98
N ILE A 129 -16.50 -1.21 2.24
CA ILE A 129 -17.02 -0.21 1.31
C ILE A 129 -17.42 1.06 2.05
N SER A 130 -18.12 0.93 3.19
CA SER A 130 -18.49 2.08 4.02
C SER A 130 -17.26 2.84 4.51
N TYR A 131 -16.21 2.13 4.90
CA TYR A 131 -14.95 2.74 5.30
C TYR A 131 -14.28 3.50 4.14
N LEU A 132 -14.18 2.88 2.96
CA LEU A 132 -13.57 3.52 1.79
C LEU A 132 -14.35 4.76 1.31
N ARG A 133 -15.69 4.71 1.33
CA ARG A 133 -16.53 5.88 1.02
C ARG A 133 -16.33 7.02 2.01
N TYR A 134 -16.15 6.69 3.29
CA TYR A 134 -15.83 7.68 4.31
C TYR A 134 -14.50 8.38 4.01
N HIS A 135 -13.51 7.64 3.50
CA HIS A 135 -12.22 8.16 3.03
C HIS A 135 -12.23 8.65 1.57
N ASN A 136 -13.40 9.09 1.05
CA ASN A 136 -13.55 9.70 -0.27
C ASN A 136 -13.08 8.85 -1.48
N VAL A 137 -12.94 7.54 -1.32
CA VAL A 137 -12.57 6.66 -2.45
C VAL A 137 -13.69 6.66 -3.49
N GLY A 138 -13.32 6.84 -4.76
CA GLY A 138 -14.26 6.94 -5.87
C GLY A 138 -15.15 5.70 -6.02
N SER A 139 -16.39 5.91 -6.49
CA SER A 139 -17.34 4.80 -6.68
C SER A 139 -16.85 3.76 -7.68
N GLU A 140 -16.13 4.18 -8.72
CA GLU A 140 -15.56 3.27 -9.71
C GLU A 140 -14.45 2.40 -9.10
N THR A 141 -13.57 3.02 -8.29
CA THR A 141 -12.57 2.30 -7.48
C THR A 141 -13.22 1.26 -6.56
N ILE A 142 -14.35 1.59 -5.93
CA ILE A 142 -15.07 0.69 -5.04
C ILE A 142 -15.78 -0.44 -5.79
N LYS A 143 -16.37 -0.20 -6.95
CA LYS A 143 -17.05 -1.25 -7.73
C LYS A 143 -16.07 -2.37 -8.13
N ASP A 144 -14.83 -2.02 -8.41
CA ASP A 144 -13.79 -3.00 -8.73
C ASP A 144 -13.40 -3.87 -7.51
N LEU A 145 -13.62 -3.39 -6.28
CA LEU A 145 -13.48 -4.20 -5.05
C LEU A 145 -14.60 -5.23 -4.92
N ASP A 146 -15.81 -4.97 -5.37
CA ASP A 146 -16.87 -5.98 -5.31
C ASP A 146 -16.60 -7.16 -6.27
N ASN A 147 -15.75 -6.96 -7.28
CA ASN A 147 -15.29 -7.99 -8.22
C ASN A 147 -14.03 -8.75 -7.75
N LEU A 148 -13.80 -8.83 -6.42
CA LEU A 148 -12.63 -9.30 -5.65
C LEU A 148 -12.03 -10.72 -5.94
N TYR A 149 -12.13 -11.23 -7.15
CA TYR A 149 -11.33 -12.35 -7.67
C TYR A 149 -10.22 -11.92 -8.64
N GLY A 150 -10.09 -10.63 -8.96
CA GLY A 150 -8.99 -10.08 -9.77
C GLY A 150 -7.91 -9.35 -8.95
N SER A 151 -6.65 -9.46 -9.38
CA SER A 151 -5.54 -8.62 -8.91
C SER A 151 -5.48 -7.30 -9.68
N TRP A 152 -5.06 -6.24 -8.99
CA TRP A 152 -5.21 -4.85 -9.47
C TRP A 152 -3.96 -4.42 -10.23
N ASN A 153 -2.82 -4.46 -9.54
CA ASN A 153 -1.46 -4.40 -10.05
C ASN A 153 -0.59 -5.02 -8.96
N GLU A 154 0.07 -6.14 -9.26
CA GLU A 154 0.80 -6.92 -8.26
C GLU A 154 2.23 -6.41 -8.10
N VAL A 155 2.60 -6.06 -6.87
CA VAL A 155 4.01 -5.90 -6.47
C VAL A 155 4.42 -7.18 -5.73
N GLU A 156 5.13 -8.07 -6.42
CA GLU A 156 5.70 -9.27 -5.82
C GLU A 156 7.00 -8.93 -5.09
N VAL A 157 7.08 -9.26 -3.81
CA VAL A 157 8.35 -9.18 -3.07
C VAL A 157 9.08 -10.52 -3.13
N LYS A 158 10.24 -10.54 -3.80
CA LYS A 158 11.23 -11.60 -3.65
C LYS A 158 12.03 -11.31 -2.38
N ASN A 159 11.83 -12.12 -1.35
CA ASN A 159 12.69 -12.07 -0.17
C ASN A 159 14.05 -12.69 -0.50
N ASP A 160 15.07 -11.88 -0.74
CA ASP A 160 16.48 -12.31 -0.71
C ASP A 160 16.97 -12.53 0.73
N SER A 161 16.19 -13.23 1.54
CA SER A 161 16.60 -13.63 2.89
C SER A 161 17.32 -14.98 2.81
N ASN A 162 18.54 -15.01 2.25
CA ASN A 162 19.45 -16.15 2.37
C ASN A 162 20.95 -15.89 2.08
N GLU A 163 21.49 -14.67 2.32
CA GLU A 163 22.95 -14.41 2.18
C GLU A 163 23.71 -14.04 3.46
N LYS A 164 23.09 -14.16 4.65
CA LYS A 164 23.82 -14.00 5.93
C LYS A 164 23.56 -15.14 6.89
N ALA A 165 24.01 -16.34 6.55
CA ALA A 165 24.28 -17.42 7.51
C ALA A 165 25.00 -18.62 6.85
N LYS A 166 26.23 -18.45 6.35
CA LYS A 166 27.24 -19.52 6.18
C LYS A 166 28.55 -18.99 5.58
N SER A 167 29.43 -18.47 6.44
CA SER A 167 30.90 -18.53 6.29
C SER A 167 31.60 -17.74 7.41
N VAL A 168 31.19 -17.97 8.66
CA VAL A 168 32.06 -17.73 9.82
C VAL A 168 32.04 -19.05 10.57
N GLU A 169 33.22 -19.54 10.95
CA GLU A 169 33.57 -20.90 11.38
C GLU A 169 33.93 -21.83 10.23
N THR A 170 35.19 -21.76 9.78
CA THR A 170 36.19 -22.84 9.96
C THR A 170 37.51 -22.40 9.31
N SER A 171 38.41 -21.75 10.06
CA SER A 171 39.84 -21.69 9.70
C SER A 171 40.68 -21.13 10.86
N GLU A 172 40.70 -21.83 11.99
CA GLU A 172 41.87 -21.85 12.87
C GLU A 172 41.98 -23.27 13.42
N ILE A 173 42.95 -24.03 12.90
CA ILE A 173 43.93 -24.87 13.61
C ILE A 173 44.84 -25.44 12.51
N THR A 174 45.98 -24.79 12.31
CA THR A 174 47.20 -25.49 11.91
C THR A 174 48.35 -24.85 12.67
N GLU A 175 48.60 -25.35 13.88
CA GLU A 175 49.89 -25.16 14.55
C GLU A 175 50.96 -25.91 13.75
N LEU A 176 51.98 -25.18 13.29
CA LEU A 176 53.21 -25.74 12.75
C LEU A 176 54.18 -26.03 13.91
N LYS A 177 54.57 -27.29 14.03
CA LYS A 177 55.87 -27.71 14.59
C LYS A 177 56.84 -27.92 13.44
#